data_AF-A0A434IB95-F1
#
_entry.id   AF-A0A434IB95-F1
#
_cell.length_a   1.000
_cell.length_b   1.000
_cell.length_c   1.000
_cell.angle_alpha   90.00
_cell.angle_beta   90.00
_cell.angle_gamma   90.00
#
_symmetry.space_group_name_H-M   'P 1'
#
loop_
_entity.id
_entity.type
_entity.pdbx_description
1 polymer ?
#
loop_
_entity_poly.entity_id
_entity_poly.type
_entity_poly.pdbx_seq_one_letter_code
_entity_poly.pdbx_strand_id
1 'polypeptide(L)'
;LILAFALLAAVFLLAVRLGQLLAGSDHTLAQATGALVWSIVPIALAYHVAHYLTALLVDGQYALAALSDPFARGWNLFGTADMQIEAGIVAGADSAWWLWNIQAGAIILGHVLAVLVAHGFAWRLHPQPSRAALSQFPLTLLMIAYTVFGLWLLATPTAG
;
A
#
# COMPACT_ATOMS: atom_id res chain seq x y z
N LEU A 1 3.41 11.77 -14.86
CA LEU A 1 2.50 10.66 -14.50
C LEU A 1 2.72 9.41 -15.37
N ILE A 2 2.55 9.49 -16.70
CA ILE A 2 2.74 8.32 -17.61
C ILE A 2 4.12 7.66 -17.44
N LEU A 3 5.18 8.47 -17.33
CA LEU A 3 6.54 7.95 -17.15
C LEU A 3 6.72 7.15 -15.86
N ALA A 4 6.04 7.53 -14.77
CA ALA A 4 6.09 6.77 -13.52
C ALA A 4 5.41 5.41 -13.64
N PHE A 5 4.24 5.35 -14.30
CA PHE A 5 3.56 4.08 -14.58
C PHE A 5 4.40 3.17 -15.49
N ALA A 6 4.99 3.73 -16.55
CA ALA A 6 5.85 2.98 -17.47
C ALA A 6 7.10 2.44 -16.76
N LEU A 7 7.74 3.25 -15.91
CA LEU A 7 8.89 2.84 -15.12
C LEU A 7 8.54 1.71 -14.14
N LEU A 8 7.44 1.85 -13.39
CA LEU A 8 7.01 0.83 -12.43
C LEU A 8 6.71 -0.50 -13.13
N ALA A 9 5.98 -0.45 -14.26
CA ALA A 9 5.70 -1.63 -15.07
C ALA A 9 6.98 -2.27 -15.60
N ALA A 10 7.94 -1.48 -16.10
CA ALA A 10 9.21 -1.99 -16.60
C ALA A 10 10.03 -2.68 -15.49
N VAL A 11 10.09 -2.09 -14.30
CA VAL A 11 10.82 -2.66 -13.16
C VAL A 11 10.15 -3.95 -12.66
N PHE A 12 8.81 -3.99 -12.61
CA PHE A 12 8.08 -5.21 -12.28
C PHE A 12 8.33 -6.32 -13.30
N LEU A 13 8.21 -6.03 -14.60
CA LEU A 13 8.49 -7.00 -15.67
C LEU A 13 9.94 -7.50 -15.62
N LEU A 14 10.89 -6.62 -15.34
CA LEU A 14 12.30 -6.98 -15.16
C LEU A 14 12.49 -7.93 -13.98
N ALA A 15 11.87 -7.65 -12.83
CA ALA A 15 11.96 -8.53 -11.66
C ALA A 15 11.37 -9.92 -11.93
N VAL A 16 10.20 -9.99 -12.59
CA VAL A 16 9.61 -11.27 -13.02
C VAL A 16 10.54 -12.00 -13.99
N ARG A 17 11.09 -11.31 -15.00
CA ARG A 17 12.02 -11.90 -15.97
C ARG A 17 13.27 -12.45 -15.30
N LEU A 18 13.88 -11.71 -14.40
CA LEU A 18 15.04 -12.16 -13.62
C LEU A 18 14.69 -13.39 -12.78
N GLY A 19 13.50 -13.40 -12.15
CA GLY A 19 13.01 -14.56 -11.41
C GLY A 19 12.88 -15.80 -12.29
N GLN A 20 12.28 -15.67 -13.47
CA GLN A 20 12.14 -16.78 -14.43
C GLN A 20 13.51 -17.31 -14.90
N LEU A 21 14.47 -16.41 -15.16
CA LEU A 21 15.84 -16.77 -15.55
C LEU A 21 16.57 -17.53 -14.43
N LEU A 22 16.48 -17.05 -13.18
CA LEU A 22 17.10 -17.69 -12.02
C LEU A 22 16.47 -19.05 -11.68
N ALA A 23 15.17 -19.19 -11.91
CA ALA A 23 14.45 -20.43 -11.66
C ALA A 23 14.59 -21.47 -12.79
N GLY A 24 15.19 -21.11 -13.93
CA GLY A 24 15.24 -21.97 -15.11
C GLY A 24 13.84 -22.39 -15.57
N SER A 25 12.93 -21.43 -15.64
CA SER A 25 11.52 -21.65 -15.96
C SER A 25 11.26 -21.85 -17.44
N ASP A 26 10.35 -22.77 -17.76
CA ASP A 26 9.81 -22.96 -19.12
C ASP A 26 8.54 -22.11 -19.37
N HIS A 27 8.02 -21.41 -18.35
CA HIS A 27 6.83 -20.58 -18.49
C HIS A 27 7.12 -19.32 -19.31
N THR A 28 6.13 -18.90 -20.09
CA THR A 28 6.22 -17.62 -20.81
C THR A 28 6.17 -16.45 -19.82
N LEU A 29 6.84 -15.34 -20.15
CA LEU A 29 6.80 -14.12 -19.33
C LEU A 29 5.35 -13.66 -19.08
N ALA A 30 4.48 -13.76 -20.09
CA ALA A 30 3.07 -13.39 -19.97
C ALA A 30 2.32 -14.21 -18.91
N GLN A 31 2.56 -15.54 -18.83
CA GLN A 31 1.95 -16.40 -17.80
C GLN A 31 2.44 -16.03 -16.40
N ALA A 32 3.76 -15.85 -16.24
CA ALA A 32 4.34 -15.49 -14.95
C ALA A 32 3.86 -14.11 -14.47
N THR A 33 3.89 -13.11 -15.36
CA THR A 33 3.39 -11.76 -15.08
C THR A 33 1.90 -11.76 -14.78
N GLY A 34 1.08 -12.50 -15.54
CA GLY A 34 -0.36 -12.57 -15.32
C GLY A 34 -0.75 -13.19 -13.98
N ALA A 35 0.04 -14.12 -13.46
CA ALA A 35 -0.15 -14.66 -12.11
C ALA A 35 0.36 -13.67 -11.03
N LEU A 36 1.57 -13.13 -11.20
CA LEU A 36 2.22 -12.30 -10.20
C LEU A 36 1.64 -10.89 -10.11
N VAL A 37 0.93 -10.38 -11.13
CA VAL A 37 0.29 -9.06 -11.06
C VAL A 37 -0.70 -8.94 -9.89
N TRP A 38 -1.31 -10.05 -9.48
CA TRP A 38 -2.21 -10.11 -8.33
C TRP A 38 -1.50 -9.84 -7.00
N SER A 39 -0.18 -10.01 -6.92
CA SER A 39 0.59 -9.61 -5.75
C SER A 39 0.69 -8.09 -5.59
N ILE A 40 0.36 -7.31 -6.61
CA ILE A 40 0.37 -5.83 -6.54
C ILE A 40 -0.87 -5.33 -5.77
N VAL A 41 -1.98 -6.07 -5.80
CA VAL A 41 -3.27 -5.64 -5.22
C VAL A 41 -3.18 -5.30 -3.73
N PRO A 42 -2.57 -6.14 -2.85
CA PRO A 42 -2.45 -5.82 -1.43
C PRO A 42 -1.63 -4.54 -1.17
N ILE A 43 -0.56 -4.31 -1.94
CA ILE A 43 0.28 -3.11 -1.81
C ILE A 43 -0.48 -1.87 -2.26
N ALA A 44 -1.15 -1.93 -3.41
CA ALA A 44 -1.94 -0.81 -3.91
C ALA A 44 -3.02 -0.39 -2.90
N LEU A 45 -3.71 -1.37 -2.29
CA LEU A 45 -4.70 -1.12 -1.25
C LEU A 45 -4.07 -0.48 0.00
N ALA A 46 -2.95 -1.00 0.47
CA ALA A 46 -2.26 -0.46 1.64
C ALA A 46 -1.77 0.97 1.43
N TYR A 47 -1.22 1.28 0.25
CA TYR A 47 -0.85 2.66 -0.10
C TYR A 47 -2.07 3.57 -0.18
N HIS A 48 -3.18 3.09 -0.73
CA HIS A 48 -4.42 3.85 -0.76
C HIS A 48 -4.88 4.20 0.66
N VAL A 49 -4.95 3.21 1.55
CA VAL A 49 -5.31 3.43 2.96
C VAL A 49 -4.35 4.41 3.63
N ALA A 50 -3.04 4.18 3.51
CA ALA A 50 -2.04 5.04 4.15
C ALA A 50 -2.14 6.48 3.67
N HIS A 51 -2.33 6.70 2.36
CA HIS A 51 -2.39 8.03 1.77
C HIS A 51 -3.68 8.79 2.13
N TYR A 52 -4.82 8.09 2.14
CA TYR A 52 -6.12 8.70 2.43
C TYR A 52 -6.49 8.69 3.91
N LEU A 53 -5.66 8.13 4.80
CA LEU A 53 -5.96 8.04 6.23
C LEU A 53 -6.22 9.42 6.85
N THR A 54 -5.39 10.41 6.54
CA THR A 54 -5.56 11.78 7.05
C THR A 54 -6.87 12.39 6.57
N ALA A 55 -7.16 12.28 5.27
CA ALA A 55 -8.41 12.76 4.70
C ALA A 55 -9.60 12.06 5.35
N LEU A 56 -9.54 10.74 5.52
CA LEU A 56 -10.58 9.96 6.18
C LEU A 56 -10.81 10.42 7.63
N LEU A 57 -9.76 10.72 8.39
CA LEU A 57 -9.88 11.18 9.78
C LEU A 57 -10.46 12.60 9.89
N VAL A 58 -10.13 13.48 8.94
CA VAL A 58 -10.63 14.87 8.92
C VAL A 58 -12.05 14.91 8.34
N ASP A 59 -12.24 14.39 7.13
CA ASP A 59 -13.53 14.36 6.45
C ASP A 59 -14.53 13.45 7.17
N GLY A 60 -14.06 12.44 7.89
CA GLY A 60 -14.89 11.62 8.78
C GLY A 60 -15.51 12.44 9.91
N GLN A 61 -14.79 13.41 10.48
CA GLN A 61 -15.37 14.32 11.48
C GLN A 61 -16.47 15.19 10.86
N TYR A 62 -16.22 15.75 9.67
CA TYR A 62 -17.23 16.50 8.91
C TYR A 62 -18.47 15.64 8.60
N ALA A 63 -18.26 14.40 8.16
CA ALA A 63 -19.35 13.48 7.85
C ALA A 63 -20.19 13.14 9.09
N LEU A 64 -19.55 12.91 10.25
CA LEU A 64 -20.25 12.63 11.51
C LEU A 64 -21.03 13.85 12.02
N ALA A 65 -20.49 15.06 11.89
CA ALA A 65 -21.21 16.28 12.23
C ALA A 65 -22.43 16.47 11.31
N ALA A 66 -22.25 16.30 10.00
CA ALA A 66 -23.32 16.38 9.01
C ALA A 66 -24.37 15.27 9.18
N LEU A 67 -24.00 14.08 9.63
CA LEU A 67 -24.94 13.00 9.96
C LEU A 67 -25.81 13.33 11.17
N SER A 68 -25.29 14.07 12.15
CA SER A 68 -26.06 14.52 13.31
C SER A 68 -27.07 15.61 12.98
N ASP A 69 -26.73 16.55 12.08
CA ASP A 69 -27.63 17.59 11.58
C ASP A 69 -27.66 17.70 10.04
N PRO A 70 -28.23 16.71 9.33
CA PRO A 70 -28.13 16.62 7.87
C PRO A 70 -28.83 17.75 7.12
N PHE A 71 -29.72 18.47 7.78
CA PHE A 71 -30.49 19.57 7.18
C PHE A 71 -30.22 20.92 7.84
N ALA A 72 -29.20 21.03 8.71
CA ALA A 72 -28.89 22.24 9.47
C ALA A 72 -30.11 22.80 10.22
N ARG A 73 -30.94 21.91 10.80
CA ARG A 73 -32.17 22.27 11.53
C ARG A 73 -31.96 22.32 13.04
N GLY A 74 -30.71 22.20 13.51
CA GLY A 74 -30.36 22.07 14.91
C GLY A 74 -30.65 20.68 15.47
N TRP A 75 -30.78 19.67 14.60
CA TRP A 75 -30.93 18.29 15.04
C TRP A 75 -29.59 17.79 15.56
N ASN A 76 -29.58 17.12 16.70
CA ASN A 76 -28.36 16.57 17.27
C ASN A 76 -28.53 15.06 17.49
N LEU A 77 -28.75 14.34 16.38
CA LEU A 77 -29.18 12.93 16.41
C LEU A 77 -28.19 12.01 17.14
N PHE A 78 -26.89 12.31 17.06
CA PHE A 78 -25.83 11.52 17.71
C PHE A 78 -25.05 12.32 18.76
N GLY A 79 -25.49 13.53 19.12
CA GLY A 79 -24.74 14.38 20.04
C GLY A 79 -23.54 15.10 19.40
N THR A 80 -23.29 14.91 18.10
CA THR A 80 -22.09 15.37 17.40
C THR A 80 -22.27 16.59 16.49
N ALA A 81 -23.46 17.20 16.43
CA ALA A 81 -23.73 18.33 15.53
C ALA A 81 -22.81 19.55 15.75
N ASP A 82 -22.42 19.80 17.00
CA ASP A 82 -21.55 20.92 17.41
C ASP A 82 -20.08 20.49 17.62
N MET A 83 -19.67 19.32 17.12
CA MET A 83 -18.28 18.87 17.25
C MET A 83 -17.32 19.91 16.65
N GLN A 84 -16.39 20.38 17.46
CA GLN A 84 -15.28 21.20 16.99
C GLN A 84 -14.38 20.32 16.13
N ILE A 85 -14.28 20.65 14.85
CA ILE A 85 -13.48 19.88 13.89
C ILE A 85 -12.03 20.27 14.09
N GLU A 86 -11.31 19.46 14.86
CA GLU A 86 -9.90 19.71 15.13
C GLU A 86 -9.06 19.14 13.99
N ALA A 87 -8.70 19.99 13.03
CA ALA A 87 -7.54 19.74 12.17
C ALA A 87 -6.25 19.52 13.02
N GLY A 88 -6.25 20.02 14.26
CA GLY A 88 -5.25 19.79 15.29
C GLY A 88 -5.02 18.32 15.66
N ILE A 89 -6.03 17.45 15.51
CA ILE A 89 -5.89 15.99 15.68
C ILE A 89 -4.83 15.44 14.74
N VAL A 90 -4.48 16.11 13.64
CA VAL A 90 -3.44 15.67 12.71
C VAL A 90 -2.21 16.59 12.69
N ALA A 91 -2.22 17.69 13.44
CA ALA A 91 -1.18 18.73 13.41
C ALA A 91 -0.25 18.72 14.64
N GLY A 92 -0.55 17.94 15.69
CA GLY A 92 0.31 17.79 16.87
C GLY A 92 1.47 16.80 16.65
N ALA A 93 2.63 17.04 17.28
CA ALA A 93 3.81 16.17 17.17
C ALA A 93 3.53 14.71 17.58
N ASP A 94 2.77 14.51 18.66
CA ASP A 94 2.37 13.16 19.12
C ASP A 94 1.41 12.49 18.13
N SER A 95 0.52 13.26 17.50
CA SER A 95 -0.38 12.70 16.50
C SER A 95 0.32 12.40 15.19
N ALA A 96 1.24 13.26 14.74
CA ALA A 96 2.09 13.00 13.59
C ALA A 96 2.90 11.70 13.79
N TRP A 97 3.38 11.46 15.02
CA TRP A 97 4.03 10.20 15.38
C TRP A 97 3.09 9.00 15.23
N TRP A 98 1.88 9.06 15.81
CA TRP A 98 0.90 7.96 15.69
C TRP A 98 0.45 7.71 14.26
N LEU A 99 0.14 8.78 13.53
CA LEU A 99 -0.26 8.73 12.13
C LEU A 99 0.83 8.08 11.28
N TRP A 100 2.08 8.50 11.44
CA TRP A 100 3.22 7.90 10.75
C TRP A 100 3.33 6.41 11.06
N ASN A 101 3.21 6.01 12.33
CA ASN A 101 3.30 4.60 12.73
C ASN A 101 2.15 3.76 12.13
N ILE A 102 0.93 4.29 12.09
CA ILE A 102 -0.22 3.60 11.50
C ILE A 102 -0.07 3.48 9.98
N GLN A 103 0.34 4.56 9.30
CA GLN A 103 0.60 4.55 7.86
C GLN A 103 1.74 3.60 7.49
N ALA A 104 2.86 3.67 8.22
CA ALA A 104 3.99 2.76 8.05
C ALA A 104 3.56 1.31 8.31
N GLY A 105 2.83 1.05 9.39
CA GLY A 105 2.30 -0.27 9.72
C GLY A 105 1.38 -0.83 8.63
N ALA A 106 0.48 -0.01 8.09
CA ALA A 106 -0.39 -0.40 6.98
C ALA A 106 0.40 -0.75 5.73
N ILE A 107 1.42 0.04 5.37
CA ILE A 107 2.30 -0.22 4.21
C ILE A 107 3.08 -1.52 4.41
N ILE A 108 3.67 -1.74 5.59
CA ILE A 108 4.42 -2.96 5.91
C ILE A 108 3.52 -4.17 5.81
N LEU A 109 2.32 -4.13 6.40
CA LEU A 109 1.35 -5.22 6.34
C LEU A 109 0.92 -5.51 4.89
N GLY A 110 0.65 -4.47 4.09
CA GLY A 110 0.34 -4.61 2.67
C GLY A 110 1.45 -5.30 1.87
N HIS A 111 2.71 -4.96 2.15
CA HIS A 111 3.86 -5.60 1.51
C HIS A 111 4.03 -7.04 1.95
N VAL A 112 3.87 -7.36 3.23
CA VAL A 112 3.90 -8.75 3.72
C VAL A 112 2.82 -9.58 3.02
N LEU A 113 1.59 -9.06 2.93
CA LEU A 113 0.50 -9.74 2.22
C LEU A 113 0.81 -9.92 0.73
N ALA A 114 1.37 -8.91 0.07
CA ALA A 114 1.80 -9.02 -1.32
C ALA A 114 2.88 -10.08 -1.53
N VAL A 115 3.88 -10.14 -0.65
CA VAL A 115 4.92 -11.18 -0.69
C VAL A 115 4.31 -12.56 -0.48
N LEU A 116 3.36 -12.73 0.45
CA LEU A 116 2.66 -14.00 0.66
C LEU A 116 1.84 -14.42 -0.56
N VAL A 117 1.14 -13.48 -1.20
CA VAL A 117 0.39 -13.73 -2.44
C VAL A 117 1.33 -14.11 -3.58
N ALA A 118 2.41 -13.36 -3.79
CA ALA A 118 3.46 -13.70 -4.76
C ALA A 118 4.07 -15.08 -4.47
N HIS A 119 4.26 -15.40 -3.19
CA HIS A 119 4.80 -16.68 -2.75
C HIS A 119 3.89 -17.83 -3.18
N GLY A 120 2.59 -17.70 -2.90
CA GLY A 120 1.58 -18.67 -3.31
C GLY A 120 1.51 -18.86 -4.83
N PHE A 121 1.60 -17.78 -5.62
CA PHE A 121 1.59 -17.88 -7.08
C PHE A 121 2.85 -18.51 -7.65
N ALA A 122 4.03 -18.16 -7.16
CA ALA A 122 5.25 -18.78 -7.69
C ALA A 122 5.41 -20.25 -7.25
N TRP A 123 4.83 -20.66 -6.12
CA TRP A 123 4.75 -22.09 -5.78
C TRP A 123 3.81 -22.87 -6.72
N ARG A 124 2.74 -22.23 -7.20
CA ARG A 124 1.88 -22.82 -8.25
C ARG A 124 2.57 -22.91 -9.61
N LEU A 125 3.44 -21.95 -9.94
CA LEU A 125 4.21 -21.96 -11.19
C LEU A 125 5.39 -22.94 -11.16
N HIS A 126 6.02 -23.14 -10.00
CA HIS A 126 7.22 -23.95 -9.86
C HIS A 126 7.01 -25.09 -8.83
N PRO A 127 6.80 -26.33 -9.30
CA PRO A 127 6.62 -27.49 -8.42
C PRO A 127 7.85 -27.79 -7.54
N GLN A 128 9.04 -27.37 -7.98
CA GLN A 128 10.28 -27.53 -7.22
C GLN A 128 10.48 -26.33 -6.27
N PRO A 129 10.59 -26.56 -4.94
CA PRO A 129 10.74 -25.49 -3.95
C PRO A 129 11.93 -24.56 -4.19
N SER A 130 13.08 -25.11 -4.64
CA SER A 130 14.29 -24.34 -4.94
C SER A 130 14.07 -23.34 -6.09
N ARG A 131 13.38 -23.77 -7.14
CA ARG A 131 13.03 -22.91 -8.29
C ARG A 131 11.98 -21.87 -7.91
N ALA A 132 10.99 -22.23 -7.11
CA ALA A 132 10.00 -21.30 -6.58
C ALA A 132 10.67 -20.18 -5.77
N ALA A 133 11.57 -20.52 -4.86
CA ALA A 133 12.31 -19.54 -4.04
C ALA A 133 13.19 -18.62 -4.89
N LEU A 134 13.95 -19.18 -5.84
CA LEU A 134 14.80 -18.40 -6.76
C LEU A 134 13.97 -17.47 -7.65
N SER A 135 12.79 -17.90 -8.09
CA SER A 135 11.90 -17.07 -8.93
C SER A 135 11.37 -15.84 -8.20
N GLN A 136 11.16 -15.95 -6.88
CA GLN A 136 10.57 -14.89 -6.07
C GLN A 136 11.61 -13.91 -5.53
N PHE A 137 12.86 -14.36 -5.37
CA PHE A 137 13.91 -13.54 -4.76
C PHE A 137 14.03 -12.12 -5.36
N PRO A 138 14.07 -11.93 -6.70
CA PRO A 138 14.16 -10.59 -7.27
C PRO A 138 12.94 -9.71 -6.97
N LEU A 139 11.73 -10.29 -6.97
CA LEU A 139 10.49 -9.58 -6.70
C LEU A 139 10.40 -9.20 -5.22
N THR A 140 10.76 -10.10 -4.31
CA THR A 140 10.83 -9.80 -2.88
C THR A 140 11.85 -8.69 -2.59
N LEU A 141 13.03 -8.74 -3.21
CA LEU A 141 14.03 -7.68 -3.08
C LEU A 141 13.50 -6.33 -3.56
N LEU A 142 12.80 -6.32 -4.70
CA LEU A 142 12.14 -5.11 -5.21
C LEU A 142 11.11 -4.56 -4.21
N MET A 143 10.28 -5.43 -3.63
CA MET A 143 9.28 -5.03 -2.63
C MET A 143 9.91 -4.43 -1.37
N ILE A 144 11.03 -5.00 -0.90
CA ILE A 144 11.79 -4.45 0.23
C ILE A 144 12.34 -3.06 -0.13
N ALA A 145 12.94 -2.91 -1.31
CA ALA A 145 13.47 -1.63 -1.77
C ALA A 145 12.39 -0.55 -1.84
N TYR A 146 11.20 -0.88 -2.36
CA TYR A 146 10.05 0.02 -2.37
C TYR A 146 9.54 0.37 -0.98
N THR A 147 9.51 -0.59 -0.05
CA THR A 147 9.12 -0.30 1.34
C THR A 147 10.10 0.66 1.99
N VAL A 148 11.41 0.39 1.90
CA VAL A 148 12.46 1.25 2.47
C VAL A 148 12.39 2.65 1.86
N PHE A 149 12.27 2.73 0.53
CA PHE A 149 12.12 4.02 -0.16
C PHE A 149 10.85 4.77 0.26
N GLY A 150 9.71 4.06 0.37
CA GLY A 150 8.44 4.64 0.81
C GLY A 150 8.49 5.15 2.25
N LEU A 151 9.07 4.37 3.17
CA LEU A 151 9.25 4.77 4.57
C LEU A 151 10.22 5.94 4.69
N TRP A 152 11.29 5.95 3.90
CA TRP A 152 12.21 7.09 3.83
C TRP A 152 11.50 8.36 3.32
N LEU A 153 10.66 8.24 2.29
CA LEU A 153 9.88 9.36 1.77
C LEU A 153 8.88 9.88 2.81
N LEU A 154 8.22 8.99 3.56
CA LEU A 154 7.33 9.34 4.68
C LEU A 154 8.06 10.00 5.85
N ALA A 155 9.31 9.62 6.10
CA ALA A 155 10.13 10.17 7.18
C ALA A 155 10.85 11.47 6.79
N THR A 156 11.00 11.74 5.49
CA THR A 156 11.60 12.98 5.01
C THR A 156 10.60 14.12 5.27
N PRO A 157 11.02 15.23 5.93
CA PRO A 157 10.14 16.37 6.09
C PRO A 157 9.77 16.87 4.70
N THR A 158 8.49 16.84 4.36
CA THR A 158 7.99 17.66 3.27
C THR A 158 8.19 19.09 3.73
N ALA A 159 9.24 19.74 3.24
CA ALA A 159 9.47 21.16 3.47
C ALA A 159 8.18 21.91 3.10
N GLY A 160 7.48 22.37 4.13
CA GLY A 160 6.43 23.38 4.05
C GLY A 160 7.05 24.73 4.31
#